data_AF-A0A959V2X3-F1
#
_entry.id   AF-A0A959V2X3-F1
#
_cell.length_a   1.000
_cell.length_b   1.000
_cell.length_c   1.000
_cell.angle_alpha   90.00
_cell.angle_beta   90.00
_cell.angle_gamma   90.00
#
_symmetry.space_group_name_H-M   'P 1'
#
loop_
_entity.id
_entity.type
_entity.pdbx_description
1 polymer ?
#
loop_
_entity_poly.entity_id
_entity_poly.type
_entity_poly.pdbx_seq_one_letter_code
_entity_poly.pdbx_strand_id
1 'polypeptide(L)'
;MNLLLAVVLTVVVLHYGQRLLLVLIVPSILAFLLLPFVRILEGRGVPRWLASTLASFSAILVVAGVIGFLGARFMSFRDELPQLQEKLDGRIDKAQEFVADHLSISTGEQVVWIEDQVRNLGEAGGKLAVDLFSWTGAFLSDVVLIGIILILMLMYRDRFRQFLDAISEGKEVSALEIVDRIAELTRHYLRGVGLVILILAVLNSVGFLIIGLKHAVLLGITAALLTIIPYIG
;
A
#
# COMPACT_ATOMS: atom_id res chain seq x y z
N MET A 1 7.43 -43.29 1.51
CA MET A 1 8.35 -42.57 2.43
C MET A 1 8.95 -41.33 1.79
N ASN A 2 9.53 -41.42 0.57
CA ASN A 2 10.22 -40.30 -0.08
C ASN A 2 9.34 -39.07 -0.39
N LEU A 3 8.05 -39.30 -0.72
CA LEU A 3 7.09 -38.23 -1.04
C LEU A 3 6.71 -37.41 0.21
N LEU A 4 6.50 -38.08 1.34
CA LEU A 4 6.24 -37.44 2.63
C LEU A 4 7.44 -36.62 3.10
N LEU A 5 8.65 -37.17 2.95
CA LEU A 5 9.89 -36.48 3.30
C LEU A 5 10.13 -35.25 2.40
N ALA A 6 9.86 -35.36 1.09
CA ALA A 6 9.94 -34.22 0.17
C ALA A 6 8.94 -33.10 0.52
N VAL A 7 7.70 -33.46 0.88
CA VAL A 7 6.68 -32.48 1.31
C VAL A 7 7.11 -31.79 2.60
N VAL A 8 7.54 -32.55 3.62
CA VAL A 8 8.01 -31.97 4.88
C VAL A 8 9.20 -31.04 4.67
N LEU A 9 10.18 -31.46 3.86
CA LEU A 9 11.34 -30.64 3.56
C LEU A 9 10.96 -29.36 2.82
N THR A 10 10.02 -29.43 1.89
CA THR A 10 9.50 -28.27 1.15
C THR A 10 8.80 -27.29 2.10
N VAL A 11 7.95 -27.78 3.00
CA VAL A 11 7.26 -26.95 4.00
C VAL A 11 8.25 -26.29 4.96
N VAL A 12 9.26 -27.02 5.41
CA VAL A 12 10.33 -26.49 6.28
C VAL A 12 11.12 -25.40 5.56
N VAL A 13 11.57 -25.66 4.33
CA VAL A 13 12.29 -24.65 3.53
C VAL A 13 11.42 -23.42 3.26
N LEU A 14 10.13 -23.59 2.97
CA LEU A 14 9.21 -22.48 2.79
C LEU A 14 9.00 -21.70 4.10
N HIS A 15 8.87 -22.39 5.24
CA HIS A 15 8.64 -21.75 6.54
C HIS A 15 9.84 -20.92 7.00
N TYR A 16 11.05 -21.45 6.89
CA TYR A 16 12.26 -20.71 7.25
C TYR A 16 12.71 -19.73 6.15
N GLY A 17 12.43 -20.06 4.88
CA GLY A 17 12.82 -19.28 3.71
C GLY A 17 11.83 -18.20 3.29
N GLN A 18 10.65 -18.10 3.92
CA GLN A 18 9.60 -17.12 3.57
C GLN A 18 10.12 -15.68 3.45
N ARG A 19 11.01 -15.26 4.37
CA ARG A 19 11.60 -13.91 4.34
C ARG A 19 12.49 -13.70 3.12
N LEU A 20 13.31 -14.70 2.78
CA LEU A 20 14.16 -14.66 1.60
C LEU A 20 13.32 -14.65 0.31
N LEU A 21 12.25 -15.43 0.27
CA LEU A 21 11.32 -15.47 -0.86
C LEU A 21 10.66 -14.12 -1.09
N LEU A 22 10.18 -13.44 -0.03
CA LEU A 22 9.63 -12.08 -0.15
C LEU A 22 10.65 -11.10 -0.72
N VAL A 23 11.88 -11.14 -0.20
CA VAL A 23 13.00 -10.30 -0.63
C VAL A 23 13.41 -10.57 -2.09
N LEU A 24 13.08 -11.72 -2.68
CA LEU A 24 13.33 -12.01 -4.10
C LEU A 24 12.10 -11.72 -4.98
N ILE A 25 10.91 -12.11 -4.53
CA ILE A 25 9.67 -12.02 -5.30
C ILE A 25 9.22 -10.56 -5.43
N VAL A 26 9.25 -9.78 -4.34
CA VAL A 26 8.78 -8.39 -4.35
C VAL A 26 9.60 -7.53 -5.33
N PRO A 27 10.95 -7.52 -5.29
CA PRO A 27 11.75 -6.85 -6.32
C PRO A 27 11.53 -7.37 -7.72
N SER A 28 11.26 -8.67 -7.91
CA SER A 28 11.02 -9.23 -9.26
C SER A 28 9.72 -8.70 -9.87
N ILE A 29 8.65 -8.65 -9.09
CA ILE A 29 7.37 -8.04 -9.49
C ILE A 29 7.54 -6.54 -9.77
N LEU A 30 8.22 -5.82 -8.87
CA LEU A 30 8.52 -4.40 -9.05
C LEU A 30 9.42 -4.15 -10.27
N ALA A 31 10.38 -5.03 -10.56
CA ALA A 31 11.23 -4.95 -11.73
C ALA A 31 10.39 -5.07 -13.01
N PHE A 32 9.43 -5.99 -13.05
CA PHE A 32 8.48 -6.06 -14.16
C PHE A 32 7.73 -4.74 -14.31
N LEU A 33 7.20 -4.16 -13.23
CA LEU A 33 6.46 -2.90 -13.26
C LEU A 33 7.33 -1.72 -13.77
N LEU A 34 8.56 -1.60 -13.29
CA LEU A 34 9.47 -0.48 -13.56
C LEU A 34 10.26 -0.62 -14.87
N LEU A 35 10.33 -1.81 -15.46
CA LEU A 35 11.02 -2.06 -16.72
C LEU A 35 10.67 -1.07 -17.86
N PRO A 36 9.39 -0.72 -18.15
CA PRO A 36 9.08 0.28 -19.16
C PRO A 36 9.67 1.65 -18.84
N PHE A 37 9.69 2.04 -17.56
CA PHE A 37 10.28 3.31 -17.13
C PHE A 37 11.80 3.32 -17.34
N VAL A 38 12.48 2.22 -16.98
CA VAL A 38 13.92 2.05 -17.26
C VAL A 38 14.20 2.12 -18.77
N ARG A 39 13.42 1.43 -19.61
CA ARG A 39 13.58 1.47 -21.07
C ARG A 39 13.38 2.88 -21.66
N ILE A 40 12.44 3.66 -21.10
CA ILE A 40 12.23 5.05 -21.50
C ILE A 40 13.46 5.91 -21.17
N LEU A 41 14.10 5.71 -20.01
CA LEU A 41 15.32 6.41 -19.64
C LEU A 41 16.50 5.99 -20.53
N GLU A 42 16.67 4.69 -20.77
CA GLU A 42 17.71 4.16 -21.67
C GLU A 42 17.55 4.70 -23.10
N GLY A 43 16.31 4.79 -23.60
CA GLY A 43 16.02 5.38 -24.90
C GLY A 43 16.37 6.88 -25.02
N ARG A 44 16.55 7.57 -23.89
CA ARG A 44 17.05 8.96 -23.82
C ARG A 44 18.58 9.05 -23.66
N GLY A 45 19.30 7.94 -23.76
CA GLY A 45 20.76 7.88 -23.65
C GLY A 45 21.28 7.70 -22.21
N VAL A 46 20.42 7.47 -21.22
CA VAL A 46 20.85 7.20 -19.84
C VAL A 46 21.49 5.80 -19.78
N PRO A 47 22.72 5.64 -19.25
CA PRO A 47 23.34 4.33 -19.14
C PRO A 47 22.53 3.44 -18.19
N ARG A 48 22.45 2.16 -18.52
CA ARG A 48 21.58 1.18 -17.85
C ARG A 48 21.66 1.16 -16.32
N TRP A 49 22.87 1.22 -15.74
CA TRP A 49 23.05 1.21 -14.28
C TRP A 49 22.38 2.44 -13.63
N LEU A 50 22.48 3.60 -14.30
CA LEU A 50 21.88 4.85 -13.84
C LEU A 50 20.36 4.83 -14.05
N ALA A 51 19.89 4.31 -15.19
CA ALA A 51 18.47 4.17 -15.47
C ALA A 51 17.77 3.26 -14.45
N SER A 52 18.36 2.09 -14.14
CA SER A 52 17.86 1.17 -13.11
C SER A 52 17.86 1.80 -11.72
N THR A 53 18.94 2.52 -11.36
CA THR A 53 19.03 3.19 -10.06
C THR A 53 17.97 4.28 -9.92
N LEU A 54 17.88 5.18 -10.91
CA LEU A 54 16.88 6.26 -10.91
C LEU A 54 15.45 5.71 -10.86
N ALA A 55 15.15 4.65 -11.60
CA ALA A 55 13.85 3.98 -11.55
C ALA A 55 13.53 3.45 -10.14
N SER A 56 14.45 2.69 -9.54
CA SER A 56 14.26 2.15 -8.19
C SER A 56 14.08 3.24 -7.13
N PHE A 57 14.93 4.29 -7.17
CA PHE A 57 14.82 5.42 -6.26
C PHE A 57 13.52 6.20 -6.45
N SER A 58 13.07 6.39 -7.70
CA SER A 58 11.80 7.06 -7.98
C SER A 58 10.61 6.28 -7.41
N ALA A 59 10.64 4.94 -7.49
CA ALA A 59 9.58 4.10 -6.93
C ALA A 59 9.54 4.21 -5.40
N ILE A 60 10.69 4.14 -4.74
CA ILE A 60 10.81 4.32 -3.28
C ILE A 60 10.32 5.71 -2.88
N LEU A 61 10.69 6.75 -3.64
CA LEU A 61 10.30 8.13 -3.38
C LEU A 61 8.78 8.34 -3.53
N VAL A 62 8.15 7.73 -4.54
CA VAL A 62 6.68 7.78 -4.71
C VAL A 62 5.99 7.13 -3.53
N VAL A 63 6.42 5.94 -3.11
CA VAL A 63 5.84 5.24 -1.96
C VAL A 63 6.04 6.04 -0.67
N ALA A 64 7.26 6.51 -0.41
CA ALA A 64 7.57 7.33 0.76
C ALA A 64 6.80 8.65 0.75
N GLY A 65 6.62 9.28 -0.42
CA GLY A 65 5.84 10.50 -0.60
C GLY A 65 4.36 10.29 -0.29
N VAL A 66 3.76 9.19 -0.74
CA VAL A 66 2.37 8.84 -0.41
C VAL A 66 2.22 8.60 1.09
N ILE A 67 3.10 7.79 1.70
CA ILE A 67 3.05 7.51 3.15
C ILE A 67 3.24 8.80 3.96
N GLY A 68 4.24 9.62 3.60
CA GLY A 68 4.53 10.88 4.28
C GLY A 68 3.39 11.90 4.14
N PHE A 69 2.79 12.01 2.94
CA PHE A 69 1.63 12.86 2.70
C PHE A 69 0.44 12.43 3.57
N LEU A 70 0.14 11.13 3.62
CA LEU A 70 -0.94 10.60 4.46
C LEU A 70 -0.65 10.81 5.94
N GLY A 71 0.57 10.56 6.39
CA GLY A 71 0.99 10.79 7.77
C GLY A 71 0.86 12.26 8.20
N ALA A 72 1.30 13.19 7.36
CA ALA A 72 1.16 14.63 7.62
C ALA A 72 -0.31 15.06 7.68
N ARG A 73 -1.14 14.55 6.78
CA ARG A 73 -2.58 14.81 6.78
C ARG A 73 -3.27 14.19 8.00
N PHE A 74 -2.82 13.01 8.43
CA PHE A 74 -3.34 12.35 9.61
C PHE A 74 -3.00 13.11 10.89
N MET A 75 -1.78 13.64 11.02
CA MET A 75 -1.40 14.52 12.13
C MET A 75 -2.29 15.77 12.19
N SER A 76 -2.52 16.43 11.05
CA SER A 76 -3.44 17.57 11.00
C SER A 76 -4.89 17.21 11.35
N PHE A 77 -5.35 16.00 11.01
CA PHE A 77 -6.67 15.51 11.42
C PHE A 77 -6.75 15.32 12.92
N ARG A 78 -5.71 14.74 13.54
CA ARG A 78 -5.62 14.51 14.98
C ARG A 78 -5.71 15.81 15.78
N ASP A 79 -5.00 16.85 15.35
CA ASP A 79 -5.00 18.15 16.03
C ASP A 79 -6.36 18.87 15.94
N GLU A 80 -7.17 18.50 14.96
CA GLU A 80 -8.53 19.03 14.76
C GLU A 80 -9.62 18.20 15.44
N LEU A 81 -9.32 16.99 15.95
CA LEU A 81 -10.29 16.14 16.65
C LEU A 81 -10.93 16.82 17.88
N PRO A 82 -10.20 17.56 18.74
CA PRO A 82 -10.83 18.25 19.86
C PRO A 82 -11.84 19.32 19.43
N GLN A 83 -11.54 20.03 18.34
CA GLN A 83 -12.46 21.03 17.77
C GLN A 83 -13.67 20.39 17.07
N LEU A 84 -13.50 19.16 16.55
CA LEU A 84 -14.59 18.37 16.02
C LEU A 84 -15.52 17.90 17.14
N GLN A 85 -14.98 17.46 18.28
CA GLN A 85 -15.76 17.12 19.48
C GLN A 85 -16.58 18.32 19.95
N GLU A 86 -15.96 19.48 20.17
CA GLU A 86 -16.65 20.70 20.64
C GLU A 86 -17.77 21.16 19.68
N LYS A 87 -17.57 20.99 18.36
CA LYS A 87 -18.60 21.29 17.34
C LYS A 87 -19.70 20.24 17.25
N LEU A 88 -19.37 18.98 17.52
CA LEU A 88 -20.34 17.89 17.57
C LEU A 88 -21.19 18.04 18.83
N ASP A 89 -20.60 18.33 19.99
CA ASP A 89 -21.30 18.58 21.25
C ASP A 89 -22.31 19.71 21.08
N GLY A 90 -21.89 20.87 20.54
CA GLY A 90 -22.79 21.99 20.30
C GLY A 90 -23.86 21.77 19.21
N ARG A 91 -23.72 20.74 18.36
CA ARG A 91 -24.77 20.33 17.39
C ARG A 91 -25.67 19.24 17.95
N ILE A 92 -25.11 18.35 18.76
CA ILE A 92 -25.82 17.33 19.52
C ILE A 92 -26.73 18.05 20.51
N ASP A 93 -26.25 19.01 21.29
CA ASP A 93 -27.08 19.80 22.23
C ASP A 93 -28.30 20.42 21.54
N LYS A 94 -28.13 20.98 20.34
CA LYS A 94 -29.23 21.56 19.54
C LYS A 94 -30.17 20.51 18.96
N ALA A 95 -29.64 19.35 18.56
CA ALA A 95 -30.45 18.23 18.12
C ALA A 95 -31.21 17.59 19.29
N GLN A 96 -30.61 17.58 20.48
CA GLN A 96 -31.21 17.10 21.72
C GLN A 96 -32.28 18.06 22.23
N GLU A 97 -32.09 19.39 22.16
CA GLU A 97 -33.17 20.36 22.42
C GLU A 97 -34.35 20.13 21.48
N PHE A 98 -34.09 19.93 20.18
CA PHE A 98 -35.15 19.67 19.18
C PHE A 98 -35.90 18.35 19.43
N VAL A 99 -35.18 17.29 19.84
CA VAL A 99 -35.75 15.97 20.17
C VAL A 99 -36.42 15.96 21.55
N ALA A 100 -35.89 16.68 22.53
CA ALA A 100 -36.46 16.81 23.86
C ALA A 100 -37.78 17.58 23.82
N ASP A 101 -37.86 18.65 23.00
CA ASP A 101 -39.09 19.43 22.79
C ASP A 101 -40.20 18.64 22.06
N HIS A 102 -39.86 17.59 21.30
CA HIS A 102 -40.82 16.86 20.47
C HIS A 102 -41.07 15.40 20.88
N LEU A 103 -40.15 14.73 21.60
CA LEU A 103 -40.17 13.27 21.75
C LEU A 103 -39.84 12.72 23.15
N SER A 104 -39.44 13.54 24.14
CA SER A 104 -39.26 13.10 25.55
C SER A 104 -38.41 11.84 25.76
N ILE A 105 -37.30 11.67 25.03
CA ILE A 105 -36.37 10.53 25.19
C ILE A 105 -35.06 11.01 25.85
N SER A 106 -34.60 10.29 26.87
CA SER A 106 -33.36 10.61 27.60
C SER A 106 -32.12 10.44 26.71
N THR A 107 -31.26 11.46 26.75
CA THR A 107 -30.38 11.79 25.64
C THR A 107 -28.89 11.67 25.98
N GLY A 108 -28.55 11.38 27.25
CA GLY A 108 -27.16 11.37 27.74
C GLY A 108 -26.26 10.23 27.25
N GLU A 109 -26.79 9.04 26.95
CA GLU A 109 -25.95 7.88 26.56
C GLU A 109 -25.45 7.93 25.10
N GLN A 110 -26.16 8.62 24.20
CA GLN A 110 -25.81 8.68 22.78
C GLN A 110 -24.60 9.57 22.50
N VAL A 111 -24.42 10.65 23.28
CA VAL A 111 -23.29 11.59 23.15
C VAL A 111 -21.99 10.91 23.55
N VAL A 112 -22.02 10.22 24.69
CA VAL A 112 -20.89 9.45 25.22
C VAL A 112 -20.46 8.36 24.24
N TRP A 113 -21.40 7.68 23.56
CA TRP A 113 -21.04 6.68 22.54
C TRP A 113 -20.36 7.29 21.31
N ILE A 114 -20.80 8.46 20.82
CA ILE A 114 -20.20 9.13 19.65
C ILE A 114 -18.82 9.69 20.00
N GLU A 115 -18.68 10.37 21.13
CA GLU A 115 -17.39 10.89 21.63
C GLU A 115 -16.36 9.77 21.77
N ASP A 116 -16.78 8.62 22.30
CA ASP A 116 -15.91 7.47 22.50
C ASP A 116 -15.51 6.83 21.17
N GLN A 117 -16.40 6.76 20.18
CA GLN A 117 -16.06 6.30 18.82
C GLN A 117 -15.09 7.25 18.10
N VAL A 118 -15.27 8.57 18.21
CA VAL A 118 -14.35 9.56 17.60
C VAL A 118 -12.98 9.53 18.26
N ARG A 119 -12.93 9.42 19.60
CA ARG A 119 -11.68 9.24 20.35
C ARG A 119 -10.98 7.95 19.95
N ASN A 120 -11.70 6.83 19.90
CA ASN A 120 -11.15 5.54 19.51
C ASN A 120 -10.64 5.54 18.06
N LEU A 121 -11.29 6.24 17.13
CA LEU A 121 -10.79 6.43 15.76
C LEU A 121 -9.50 7.26 15.72
N GLY A 122 -9.43 8.33 16.51
CA GLY A 122 -8.24 9.17 16.63
C GLY A 122 -7.06 8.44 17.26
N GLU A 123 -7.30 7.65 18.30
CA GLU A 123 -6.31 6.81 18.96
C GLU A 123 -5.87 5.64 18.08
N ALA A 124 -6.79 4.96 17.39
CA ALA A 124 -6.47 3.89 16.46
C ALA A 124 -5.60 4.39 15.31
N GLY A 125 -5.93 5.53 14.70
CA GLY A 125 -5.12 6.09 13.64
C GLY A 125 -3.81 6.74 14.14
N GLY A 126 -3.80 7.29 15.36
CA GLY A 126 -2.57 7.76 16.02
C GLY A 126 -1.61 6.61 16.35
N LYS A 127 -2.15 5.48 16.81
CA LYS A 127 -1.42 4.24 17.04
C LYS A 127 -0.92 3.65 15.73
N LEU A 128 -1.74 3.61 14.68
CA LEU A 128 -1.29 3.21 13.34
C LEU A 128 -0.15 4.11 12.84
N ALA A 129 -0.22 5.42 13.04
CA ALA A 129 0.86 6.33 12.66
C ALA A 129 2.15 6.06 13.46
N VAL A 130 2.06 5.85 14.77
CA VAL A 130 3.20 5.50 15.64
C VAL A 130 3.74 4.11 15.34
N ASP A 131 2.89 3.14 15.02
CA ASP A 131 3.28 1.79 14.60
C ASP A 131 4.01 1.88 13.25
N LEU A 132 3.45 2.57 12.25
CA LEU A 132 4.14 2.84 10.98
C LEU A 132 5.51 3.54 11.18
N PHE A 133 5.63 4.41 12.18
CA PHE A 133 6.88 5.14 12.50
C PHE A 133 7.87 4.32 13.34
N SER A 134 7.41 3.44 14.23
CA SER A 134 8.24 2.60 15.10
C SER A 134 8.70 1.32 14.43
N TRP A 135 8.00 0.86 13.39
CA TRP A 135 8.40 -0.25 12.51
C TRP A 135 9.62 0.06 11.64
N THR A 136 10.13 1.29 11.68
CA THR A 136 11.21 1.79 10.82
C THR A 136 12.50 0.96 10.87
N GLY A 137 12.91 0.41 12.01
CA GLY A 137 14.19 -0.32 12.09
C GLY A 137 14.28 -1.56 11.18
N ALA A 138 13.35 -2.51 11.33
CA ALA A 138 13.33 -3.75 10.55
C ALA A 138 12.82 -3.52 9.12
N PHE A 139 11.82 -2.65 8.96
CA PHE A 139 11.24 -2.32 7.66
C PHE A 139 12.24 -1.56 6.77
N LEU A 140 13.01 -0.60 7.30
CA LEU A 140 14.02 0.11 6.51
C LEU A 140 15.12 -0.84 6.03
N SER A 141 15.51 -1.82 6.84
CA SER A 141 16.46 -2.85 6.44
C SER A 141 15.94 -3.68 5.26
N ASP A 142 14.68 -4.12 5.35
CA ASP A 142 14.03 -4.87 4.27
C ASP A 142 13.82 -4.01 3.02
N VAL A 143 13.45 -2.73 3.15
CA VAL A 143 13.29 -1.78 2.03
C VAL A 143 14.63 -1.54 1.33
N VAL A 144 15.72 -1.36 2.07
CA VAL A 144 17.06 -1.18 1.49
C VAL A 144 17.45 -2.45 0.73
N LEU A 145 17.24 -3.63 1.31
CA LEU A 145 17.57 -4.90 0.66
C LEU A 145 16.72 -5.14 -0.60
N ILE A 146 15.41 -4.90 -0.53
CA ILE A 146 14.49 -4.92 -1.67
C ILE A 146 14.96 -3.93 -2.74
N GLY A 147 15.33 -2.71 -2.36
CA GLY A 147 15.83 -1.69 -3.27
C GLY A 147 17.12 -2.12 -3.98
N ILE A 148 18.07 -2.69 -3.25
CA ILE A 148 19.32 -3.21 -3.82
C ILE A 148 19.01 -4.34 -4.81
N ILE A 149 18.21 -5.33 -4.43
CA ILE A 149 17.86 -6.45 -5.31
C ILE A 149 17.07 -5.97 -6.52
N LEU A 150 16.18 -4.98 -6.35
CA LEU A 150 15.44 -4.37 -7.46
C LEU A 150 16.37 -3.70 -8.47
N ILE A 151 17.36 -2.92 -7.99
CA ILE A 151 18.41 -2.34 -8.84
C ILE A 151 19.17 -3.44 -9.58
N LEU A 152 19.60 -4.49 -8.87
CA LEU A 152 20.32 -5.61 -9.47
C LEU A 152 19.49 -6.35 -10.52
N MET A 153 18.21 -6.62 -10.24
CA MET A 153 17.29 -7.27 -11.17
C MET A 153 17.11 -6.44 -12.45
N LEU A 154 16.89 -5.13 -12.32
CA LEU A 154 16.75 -4.22 -13.46
C LEU A 154 18.06 -4.05 -14.25
N MET A 155 19.19 -3.99 -13.54
CA MET A 155 20.52 -3.82 -14.13
C MET A 155 21.00 -5.09 -14.84
N TYR A 156 20.78 -6.28 -14.28
CA TYR A 156 21.22 -7.56 -14.85
C TYR A 156 20.12 -8.35 -15.57
N ARG A 157 18.97 -7.73 -15.87
CA ARG A 157 17.85 -8.38 -16.57
C ARG A 157 18.23 -9.19 -17.83
N ASP A 158 19.27 -8.81 -18.57
CA ASP A 158 19.67 -9.53 -19.80
C ASP A 158 20.42 -10.83 -19.45
N ARG A 159 21.27 -10.80 -18.42
CA ARG A 159 21.91 -12.02 -17.91
C ARG A 159 20.89 -12.97 -17.33
N PHE A 160 19.88 -12.44 -16.63
CA PHE A 160 18.77 -13.25 -16.14
C PHE A 160 17.99 -13.88 -17.29
N ARG A 161 17.76 -13.14 -18.39
CA ARG A 161 17.12 -13.70 -19.58
C ARG A 161 17.96 -14.79 -20.25
N GLN A 162 19.26 -14.56 -20.43
CA GLN A 162 20.19 -15.57 -20.97
C GLN A 162 20.23 -16.84 -20.12
N PHE A 163 20.19 -16.70 -18.79
CA PHE A 163 20.12 -17.84 -17.87
C PHE A 163 18.83 -18.65 -18.04
N LEU A 164 17.69 -17.96 -18.19
CA LEU A 164 16.41 -18.62 -18.44
C LEU A 164 16.36 -19.32 -19.81
N ASP A 165 16.94 -18.70 -20.84
CA ASP A 165 17.08 -19.33 -22.15
C ASP A 165 17.93 -20.61 -22.07
N ALA A 166 19.08 -20.56 -21.40
CA ALA A 166 19.97 -21.71 -21.24
C ALA A 166 19.29 -22.88 -20.48
N ILE A 167 18.47 -22.60 -19.46
CA ILE A 167 17.72 -23.64 -18.72
C ILE A 167 16.60 -24.28 -19.55
N SER A 168 16.12 -23.55 -20.55
CA SER A 168 15.00 -23.96 -21.38
C SER A 168 15.43 -24.59 -22.71
N GLU A 169 16.74 -24.70 -22.94
CA GLU A 169 17.30 -25.33 -24.13
C GLU A 169 16.80 -26.78 -24.23
N GLY A 170 16.11 -27.11 -25.32
CA GLY A 170 15.53 -28.45 -25.56
C GLY A 170 14.15 -28.71 -24.93
N LYS A 171 13.48 -27.70 -24.34
CA LYS A 171 12.11 -27.82 -23.84
C LYS A 171 11.09 -27.24 -24.84
N GLU A 172 9.89 -27.83 -24.91
CA GLU A 172 8.82 -27.35 -25.81
C GLU A 172 8.36 -25.92 -25.51
N VAL A 173 8.36 -25.50 -24.25
CA VAL A 173 7.96 -24.15 -23.83
C VAL A 173 9.17 -23.42 -23.26
N SER A 174 9.46 -22.24 -23.80
CA SER A 174 10.56 -21.40 -23.30
C SER A 174 10.23 -20.82 -21.92
N ALA A 175 11.13 -20.99 -20.96
CA ALA A 175 11.03 -20.32 -19.66
C ALA A 175 10.93 -18.79 -19.80
N LEU A 176 11.56 -18.20 -20.83
CA LEU A 176 11.41 -16.78 -21.14
C LEU A 176 9.99 -16.42 -21.55
N GLU A 177 9.35 -17.25 -22.37
CA GLU A 177 7.98 -16.99 -22.82
C GLU A 177 7.01 -16.97 -21.63
N ILE A 178 7.17 -17.92 -20.70
CA ILE A 178 6.37 -17.96 -19.47
C ILE A 178 6.59 -16.70 -18.64
N VAL A 179 7.85 -16.29 -18.45
CA VAL A 179 8.19 -15.09 -17.67
C VAL A 179 7.65 -13.82 -18.32
N ASP A 180 7.73 -13.69 -19.64
CA ASP A 180 7.18 -12.54 -20.37
C ASP A 180 5.64 -12.50 -20.27
N ARG A 181 4.96 -13.65 -20.37
CA ARG A 181 3.51 -13.75 -20.14
C ARG A 181 3.14 -13.35 -18.71
N ILE A 182 3.87 -13.81 -17.70
CA ILE A 182 3.66 -13.42 -16.30
C ILE A 182 3.87 -11.92 -16.12
N ALA A 183 4.94 -11.36 -16.69
CA ALA A 183 5.25 -9.94 -16.60
C ALA A 183 4.15 -9.08 -17.25
N GLU A 184 3.60 -9.52 -18.39
CA GLU A 184 2.48 -8.85 -19.06
C GLU A 184 1.21 -8.90 -18.21
N LEU A 185 0.82 -10.06 -17.71
CA LEU A 185 -0.34 -10.22 -16.82
C LEU A 185 -0.21 -9.37 -15.56
N THR A 186 0.97 -9.38 -14.94
CA THR A 186 1.29 -8.60 -13.74
C THR A 186 1.13 -7.10 -14.01
N ARG A 187 1.60 -6.63 -15.16
CA ARG A 187 1.49 -5.22 -15.54
C ARG A 187 0.04 -4.79 -15.78
N HIS A 188 -0.77 -5.64 -16.41
CA HIS A 188 -2.20 -5.37 -16.61
C HIS A 188 -2.94 -5.35 -15.26
N TYR A 189 -2.69 -6.32 -14.38
CA TYR A 189 -3.26 -6.38 -13.05
C TYR A 189 -2.91 -5.13 -12.22
N LEU A 190 -1.62 -4.77 -12.15
CA LEU A 190 -1.17 -3.60 -11.37
C LEU A 190 -1.74 -2.29 -11.91
N ARG A 191 -1.86 -2.15 -13.24
CA ARG A 191 -2.55 -0.99 -13.84
C ARG A 191 -4.03 -0.95 -13.48
N GLY A 192 -4.70 -2.10 -13.54
CA GLY A 192 -6.11 -2.23 -13.15
C GLY A 192 -6.33 -1.86 -11.70
N VAL A 193 -5.56 -2.44 -10.78
CA VAL A 193 -5.60 -2.12 -9.34
C VAL A 193 -5.31 -0.64 -9.10
N GLY A 194 -4.27 -0.08 -9.72
CA GLY A 194 -3.96 1.35 -9.60
C GLY A 194 -5.11 2.25 -10.06
N LEU A 195 -5.78 1.89 -11.16
CA LEU A 195 -6.94 2.62 -11.67
C LEU A 195 -8.15 2.48 -10.74
N VAL A 196 -8.41 1.29 -10.18
CA VAL A 196 -9.46 1.08 -9.18
C VAL A 196 -9.21 1.92 -7.93
N ILE A 197 -7.99 1.93 -7.40
CA ILE A 197 -7.61 2.76 -6.24
C ILE A 197 -7.82 4.24 -6.55
N LEU A 198 -7.42 4.70 -7.74
CA LEU A 198 -7.60 6.09 -8.15
C LEU A 198 -9.09 6.47 -8.22
N ILE A 199 -9.91 5.62 -8.82
CA ILE A 199 -11.36 5.82 -8.91
C ILE A 199 -11.98 5.87 -7.51
N LEU A 200 -11.66 4.90 -6.65
CA LEU A 200 -12.16 4.86 -5.28
C LEU A 200 -11.72 6.07 -4.48
N ALA A 201 -10.46 6.51 -4.62
CA ALA A 201 -9.95 7.68 -3.93
C ALA A 201 -10.74 8.92 -4.33
N VAL A 202 -10.95 9.15 -5.63
CA VAL A 202 -11.73 10.29 -6.13
C VAL A 202 -13.19 10.21 -5.68
N LEU A 203 -13.86 9.06 -5.87
CA LEU A 203 -15.27 8.91 -5.51
C LEU A 203 -15.49 9.06 -4.01
N ASN A 204 -14.67 8.43 -3.17
CA ASN A 204 -14.80 8.54 -1.72
C ASN A 204 -14.50 9.97 -1.26
N SER A 205 -13.47 10.63 -1.83
CA SER A 205 -13.19 12.03 -1.51
C SER A 205 -14.33 12.97 -1.90
N VAL A 206 -14.92 12.79 -3.07
CA VAL A 206 -16.09 13.59 -3.51
C VAL A 206 -17.29 13.31 -2.61
N GLY A 207 -17.56 12.04 -2.27
CA GLY A 207 -18.63 11.67 -1.34
C GLY A 207 -18.49 12.35 0.02
N PHE A 208 -17.28 12.32 0.59
CA PHE A 208 -16.99 12.99 1.85
C PHE A 208 -17.04 14.53 1.76
N LEU A 209 -16.68 15.12 0.61
CA LEU A 209 -16.81 16.56 0.37
C LEU A 209 -18.28 16.99 0.37
N ILE A 210 -19.16 16.21 -0.26
CA ILE A 210 -20.61 16.47 -0.30
C ILE A 210 -21.21 16.43 1.12
N ILE A 211 -20.73 15.51 1.97
CA ILE A 211 -21.14 15.41 3.39
C ILE A 211 -20.61 16.59 4.23
N GLY A 212 -19.65 17.37 3.71
CA GLY A 212 -19.06 18.52 4.39
C GLY A 212 -17.92 18.15 5.34
N LEU A 213 -17.29 16.99 5.17
CA LEU A 213 -16.15 16.58 5.99
C LEU A 213 -14.91 17.42 5.64
N LYS A 214 -14.34 18.10 6.64
CA LYS A 214 -13.17 18.97 6.47
C LYS A 214 -11.94 18.24 5.91
N HIS A 215 -11.80 16.95 6.22
CA HIS A 215 -10.71 16.09 5.75
C HIS A 215 -11.15 15.05 4.71
N ALA A 216 -12.17 15.37 3.90
CA ALA A 216 -12.73 14.48 2.89
C ALA A 216 -11.70 13.85 1.94
N VAL A 217 -10.70 14.62 1.48
CA VAL A 217 -9.66 14.11 0.59
C VAL A 217 -8.76 13.08 1.28
N LEU A 218 -8.36 13.35 2.51
CA LEU A 218 -7.57 12.41 3.32
C LEU A 218 -8.34 11.12 3.53
N LEU A 219 -9.58 11.22 4.01
CA LEU A 219 -10.41 10.05 4.31
C LEU A 219 -10.70 9.23 3.05
N GLY A 220 -10.94 9.89 1.92
CA GLY A 220 -11.20 9.21 0.65
C GLY A 220 -10.00 8.43 0.13
N ILE A 221 -8.81 9.02 0.17
CA ILE A 221 -7.57 8.33 -0.22
C ILE A 221 -7.26 7.18 0.74
N THR A 222 -7.36 7.40 2.06
CA THR A 222 -7.14 6.35 3.05
C THR A 222 -8.11 5.19 2.84
N ALA A 223 -9.40 5.46 2.67
CA ALA A 223 -10.41 4.43 2.42
C ALA A 223 -10.10 3.62 1.14
N ALA A 224 -9.69 4.28 0.05
CA ALA A 224 -9.32 3.61 -1.18
C ALA A 224 -8.06 2.75 -1.06
N LEU A 225 -7.08 3.18 -0.26
CA LEU A 225 -5.87 2.40 0.02
C LEU A 225 -6.17 1.21 0.93
N LEU A 226 -7.07 1.36 1.90
CA LEU A 226 -7.49 0.26 2.78
C LEU A 226 -8.21 -0.84 2.01
N THR A 227 -8.87 -0.54 0.89
CA THR A 227 -9.47 -1.55 0.00
C THR A 227 -8.44 -2.54 -0.57
N ILE A 228 -7.15 -2.19 -0.60
CA ILE A 228 -6.07 -3.07 -1.06
C ILE A 228 -5.83 -4.21 -0.05
N ILE A 229 -6.13 -3.99 1.23
CA ILE A 229 -5.99 -4.98 2.30
C ILE A 229 -7.38 -5.59 2.55
N PRO A 230 -7.68 -6.81 2.06
CA PRO A 230 -9.04 -7.38 2.06
C PRO A 230 -9.65 -7.68 3.44
N TYR A 231 -9.00 -7.25 4.53
CA TYR A 231 -9.39 -7.52 5.91
C TYR A 231 -9.79 -6.26 6.70
N ILE A 232 -9.56 -5.06 6.15
CA ILE A 232 -9.89 -3.79 6.82
C ILE A 232 -11.11 -3.10 6.17
N GLY A 233 -11.43 -3.45 4.92
CA GLY A 233 -12.60 -2.94 4.19
C GLY A 233 -13.89 -3.69 4.50
#